data_AF-A0A973XHD4-F1
#
_entry.id   AF-A0A973XHD4-F1
#
_cell.length_a   1.000
_cell.length_b   1.000
_cell.length_c   1.000
_cell.angle_alpha   90.00
_cell.angle_beta   90.00
_cell.angle_gamma   90.00
#
_symmetry.space_group_name_H-M   'P 1'
#
loop_
_entity.id
_entity.type
_entity.pdbx_description
1 polymer ?
#
loop_
_entity_poly.entity_id
_entity_poly.type
_entity_poly.pdbx_seq_one_letter_code
_entity_poly.pdbx_strand_id
1 'polypeptide(L)'
;MVRAFGLGVLLVIGWVLLAGIRMEPVAVPAGPMDNRATRQGQDPWAANEPTRESVRENARQSALRGLDQAWSAMCAGEGRQRLLAGLGYYFEQRGMQERGFPMSWGEAGARHIARAWRTADDARIERLTRETYARGYFALADLDPHVRERTAALLRAERVTGHPCNASRE
;
A
#
# COMPACT_ATOMS: atom_id res chain seq x y z
N MET A 1 -5.53 73.69 -9.72
CA MET A 1 -6.33 73.27 -10.90
C MET A 1 -6.43 71.76 -10.90
N VAL A 2 -7.65 71.29 -11.10
CA VAL A 2 -8.11 69.89 -11.04
C VAL A 2 -7.56 69.09 -12.24
N ARG A 3 -7.18 67.82 -12.05
CA ARG A 3 -7.78 66.63 -12.71
C ARG A 3 -6.97 65.34 -12.53
N ALA A 4 -7.70 64.34 -12.03
CA ALA A 4 -7.38 62.92 -12.03
C ALA A 4 -7.69 62.29 -13.39
N PHE A 5 -6.91 61.28 -13.80
CA PHE A 5 -7.23 60.19 -14.75
C PHE A 5 -6.05 59.21 -14.67
N GLY A 6 -6.16 57.89 -14.57
CA GLY A 6 -7.30 56.98 -14.51
C GLY A 6 -6.72 55.57 -14.38
N LEU A 7 -7.24 54.79 -13.45
CA LEU A 7 -7.09 53.34 -13.40
C LEU A 7 -7.57 52.76 -14.73
N GLY A 8 -6.80 51.85 -15.33
CA GLY A 8 -7.35 50.99 -16.37
C GLY A 8 -6.32 50.25 -17.19
N VAL A 9 -5.76 49.16 -16.66
CA VAL A 9 -5.54 47.90 -17.42
C VAL A 9 -5.47 46.75 -16.40
N LEU A 10 -6.65 46.29 -15.97
CA LEU A 10 -6.87 44.97 -15.38
C LEU A 10 -7.93 44.32 -16.27
N LEU A 11 -7.80 43.01 -16.51
CA LEU A 11 -8.62 42.13 -17.36
C LEU A 11 -7.97 41.85 -18.73
N VAL A 12 -7.36 40.66 -18.91
CA VAL A 12 -7.84 39.57 -19.79
C VAL A 12 -6.99 38.29 -19.54
N ILE A 13 -7.00 37.66 -18.36
CA ILE A 13 -6.52 36.25 -18.20
C ILE A 13 -7.28 35.58 -17.04
N GLY A 14 -8.61 35.45 -17.14
CA GLY A 14 -9.40 34.90 -16.04
C GLY A 14 -10.74 34.31 -16.44
N TRP A 15 -10.78 33.40 -17.43
CA TRP A 15 -12.05 32.78 -17.88
C TRP A 15 -11.93 31.31 -18.35
N VAL A 16 -10.92 30.54 -17.93
CA VAL A 16 -10.85 29.09 -18.27
C VAL A 16 -11.05 28.16 -17.05
N LEU A 17 -11.08 28.69 -15.83
CA LEU A 17 -11.32 27.89 -14.63
C LEU A 17 -12.81 27.98 -14.26
N LEU A 18 -13.63 26.99 -14.64
CA LEU A 18 -14.89 26.57 -13.99
C LEU A 18 -15.78 25.67 -14.87
N ALA A 19 -15.29 25.11 -15.98
CA ALA A 19 -15.89 23.88 -16.51
C ALA A 19 -15.43 22.72 -15.61
N GLY A 20 -16.05 22.60 -14.44
CA GLY A 20 -15.85 21.48 -13.53
C GLY A 20 -16.16 20.20 -14.29
N ILE A 21 -15.12 19.39 -14.56
CA ILE A 21 -15.28 18.04 -15.06
C ILE A 21 -16.04 17.30 -13.97
N ARG A 22 -17.35 17.19 -14.14
CA ARG A 22 -18.22 16.38 -13.31
C ARG A 22 -17.85 14.94 -13.65
N MET A 23 -16.92 14.37 -12.90
CA MET A 23 -16.64 12.93 -12.98
C MET A 23 -17.89 12.23 -12.45
N GLU A 24 -18.79 11.89 -13.35
CA GLU A 24 -19.89 11.00 -13.04
C GLU A 24 -19.28 9.66 -12.60
N PRO A 25 -19.69 9.11 -11.45
CA PRO A 25 -19.21 7.80 -11.05
C PRO A 25 -19.56 6.81 -12.14
N VAL A 26 -18.55 6.22 -12.79
CA VAL A 26 -18.78 5.12 -13.73
C VAL A 26 -19.46 4.01 -12.94
N ALA A 27 -20.74 3.81 -13.21
CA ALA A 27 -21.51 2.75 -12.58
C ALA A 27 -20.85 1.42 -12.95
N VAL A 28 -20.27 0.75 -11.95
CA VAL A 28 -19.81 -0.62 -12.13
C VAL A 28 -21.06 -1.45 -12.40
N PRO A 29 -21.17 -2.14 -13.55
CA PRO A 29 -22.38 -2.87 -13.88
C PRO A 29 -22.65 -3.89 -12.77
N ALA A 30 -23.84 -3.80 -12.18
CA ALA A 30 -24.29 -4.67 -11.08
C ALA A 30 -24.61 -6.11 -11.55
N GLY A 31 -24.16 -6.50 -12.74
CA GLY A 31 -24.35 -7.83 -13.29
C GLY A 31 -23.24 -8.80 -12.88
N PRO A 32 -23.51 -10.12 -12.88
CA PRO A 32 -22.46 -11.11 -12.70
C PRO A 32 -21.37 -10.90 -13.76
N MET A 33 -20.11 -10.85 -13.35
CA MET A 33 -19.00 -10.73 -14.29
C MET A 33 -18.99 -11.94 -15.23
N ASP A 34 -19.20 -11.72 -16.51
CA ASP A 34 -18.98 -12.72 -17.55
C ASP A 34 -17.50 -12.75 -17.91
N ASN A 35 -16.82 -13.81 -17.47
CA ASN A 35 -15.44 -14.08 -17.84
C ASN A 35 -15.25 -15.58 -18.09
N ARG A 36 -14.04 -15.98 -18.46
CA ARG A 36 -13.74 -17.39 -18.77
C ARG A 36 -14.08 -18.33 -17.62
N ALA A 37 -13.82 -17.91 -16.38
CA ALA A 37 -14.07 -18.72 -15.20
C ALA A 37 -15.57 -18.85 -14.92
N THR A 38 -16.34 -17.77 -14.97
CA THR A 38 -17.79 -17.84 -14.73
C THR A 38 -18.53 -18.61 -15.83
N ARG A 39 -18.07 -18.54 -17.08
CA ARG A 39 -18.54 -19.42 -18.18
C ARG A 39 -18.25 -20.90 -17.97
N GLN A 40 -17.32 -21.23 -17.09
CA GLN A 40 -16.98 -22.60 -16.68
C GLN A 40 -17.59 -22.97 -15.31
N GLY A 41 -18.47 -22.12 -14.76
CA GLY A 41 -19.09 -22.34 -13.44
C GLY A 41 -18.13 -22.15 -12.26
N GLN A 42 -16.99 -21.48 -12.45
CA GLN A 42 -16.02 -21.18 -11.41
C GLN A 42 -16.23 -19.79 -10.80
N ASP A 43 -15.55 -19.55 -9.67
CA ASP A 43 -15.53 -18.22 -9.05
C ASP A 43 -14.98 -17.16 -10.02
N PRO A 44 -15.52 -15.91 -10.02
CA PRO A 44 -15.14 -14.94 -11.03
C PRO A 44 -13.68 -14.47 -10.96
N TRP A 45 -12.98 -14.66 -9.83
CA TRP A 45 -11.54 -14.35 -9.74
C TRP A 45 -10.64 -15.47 -10.27
N ALA A 46 -11.14 -16.70 -10.45
CA ALA A 46 -10.32 -17.86 -10.81
C ALA A 46 -9.54 -17.68 -12.12
N ALA A 47 -10.09 -16.91 -13.08
CA ALA A 47 -9.43 -16.60 -14.34
C ALA A 47 -8.07 -15.86 -14.18
N ASN A 48 -7.91 -15.08 -13.12
CA ASN A 48 -6.71 -14.28 -12.86
C ASN A 48 -5.97 -14.70 -11.58
N GLU A 49 -6.46 -15.72 -10.89
CA GLU A 49 -5.97 -16.10 -9.58
C GLU A 49 -4.50 -16.56 -9.60
N PRO A 50 -4.02 -17.36 -10.57
CA PRO A 50 -2.61 -17.77 -10.61
C PRO A 50 -1.64 -16.59 -10.67
N THR A 51 -1.96 -15.55 -11.46
CA THR A 51 -1.15 -14.34 -11.54
C THR A 51 -1.15 -13.59 -10.21
N ARG A 52 -2.31 -13.47 -9.56
CA ARG A 52 -2.42 -12.78 -8.27
C ARG A 52 -1.73 -13.55 -7.16
N GLU A 53 -1.80 -14.86 -7.18
CA GLU A 53 -1.08 -15.73 -6.26
C GLU A 53 0.43 -15.54 -6.37
N SER A 54 0.97 -15.51 -7.59
CA SER A 54 2.37 -15.20 -7.82
C SER A 54 2.77 -13.81 -7.28
N VAL A 55 1.92 -12.80 -7.44
CA VAL A 55 2.15 -11.47 -6.84
C VAL A 55 2.20 -11.54 -5.31
N ARG A 56 1.29 -12.28 -4.67
CA ARG A 56 1.30 -12.46 -3.21
C ARG A 56 2.55 -13.18 -2.74
N GLU A 57 2.98 -14.21 -3.46
CA GLU A 57 4.18 -14.98 -3.13
C GLU A 57 5.45 -14.12 -3.27
N ASN A 58 5.57 -13.37 -4.36
CA ASN A 58 6.68 -12.43 -4.55
C ASN A 58 6.71 -11.38 -3.43
N ALA A 59 5.55 -10.91 -2.99
CA ALA A 59 5.42 -9.95 -1.90
C ALA A 59 5.92 -10.54 -0.57
N ARG A 60 5.52 -11.77 -0.24
CA ARG A 60 6.00 -12.49 0.95
C ARG A 60 7.50 -12.69 0.92
N GLN A 61 8.03 -13.21 -0.19
CA GLN A 61 9.46 -13.45 -0.32
C GLN A 61 10.28 -12.17 -0.22
N SER A 62 9.78 -11.06 -0.77
CA SER A 62 10.45 -9.75 -0.65
C SER A 62 10.54 -9.30 0.80
N ALA A 63 9.43 -9.35 1.56
CA ALA A 63 9.42 -9.01 2.98
C ALA A 63 10.33 -9.93 3.79
N LEU A 64 10.24 -11.25 3.60
CA LEU A 64 11.06 -12.23 4.32
C LEU A 64 12.55 -12.04 4.04
N ARG A 65 12.97 -11.76 2.79
CA ARG A 65 14.37 -11.42 2.49
C ARG A 65 14.89 -10.20 3.25
N GLY A 66 14.02 -9.21 3.48
CA GLY A 66 14.36 -8.03 4.27
C GLY A 66 14.37 -8.28 5.77
N LEU A 67 13.50 -9.16 6.26
CA LEU A 67 13.31 -9.45 7.69
C LEU A 67 14.23 -10.54 8.23
N ASP A 68 14.68 -11.49 7.39
CA ASP A 68 15.51 -12.62 7.80
C ASP A 68 17.02 -12.31 7.76
N GLN A 69 17.41 -11.12 7.31
CA GLN A 69 18.82 -10.73 7.31
C GLN A 69 19.35 -10.54 8.74
N ALA A 70 20.68 -10.58 8.90
CA ALA A 70 21.31 -10.29 10.18
C ALA A 70 20.93 -8.87 10.65
N TRP A 71 20.64 -8.73 11.94
CA TRP A 71 20.20 -7.48 12.55
C TRP A 71 21.13 -6.28 12.23
N SER A 72 22.45 -6.48 12.25
CA SER A 72 23.44 -5.44 11.92
C SER A 72 23.32 -4.94 10.48
N ALA A 73 22.94 -5.80 9.53
CA ALA A 73 22.76 -5.43 8.13
C ALA A 73 21.53 -4.53 7.91
N MET A 74 20.55 -4.53 8.81
CA MET A 74 19.34 -3.72 8.68
C MET A 74 19.57 -2.22 8.88
N CYS A 75 20.72 -1.81 9.43
CA CYS A 75 20.93 -0.43 9.86
C CYS A 75 21.44 0.52 8.77
N ALA A 76 22.06 0.02 7.70
CA ALA A 76 22.64 0.90 6.68
C ALA A 76 22.66 0.26 5.29
N GLY A 77 22.85 1.11 4.28
CA GLY A 77 23.06 0.73 2.89
C GLY A 77 21.97 -0.19 2.34
N GLU A 78 22.42 -1.20 1.60
CA GLU A 78 21.53 -2.13 0.90
C GLU A 78 20.62 -2.93 1.83
N GLY A 79 21.07 -3.28 3.04
CA GLY A 79 20.26 -4.08 3.96
C GLY A 79 19.07 -3.28 4.50
N ARG A 80 19.27 -2.01 4.86
CA ARG A 80 18.17 -1.11 5.23
C ARG A 80 17.20 -0.91 4.06
N GLN A 81 17.72 -0.66 2.86
CA GLN A 81 16.90 -0.48 1.67
C GLN A 81 16.06 -1.72 1.36
N ARG A 82 16.66 -2.93 1.46
CA ARG A 82 15.97 -4.21 1.25
C ARG A 82 14.86 -4.44 2.27
N LEU A 83 15.10 -4.11 3.54
CA LEU A 83 14.07 -4.17 4.59
C LEU A 83 12.88 -3.27 4.24
N LEU A 84 13.13 -1.99 3.98
CA LEU A 84 12.07 -1.02 3.73
C LEU A 84 11.30 -1.33 2.44
N ALA A 85 12.00 -1.67 1.35
CA ALA A 85 11.38 -2.04 0.08
C ALA A 85 10.57 -3.34 0.19
N GLY A 86 11.07 -4.34 0.94
CA GLY A 86 10.36 -5.60 1.17
C GLY A 86 9.06 -5.40 1.94
N LEU A 87 9.11 -4.66 3.05
CA LEU A 87 7.92 -4.31 3.83
C LEU A 87 6.95 -3.44 3.03
N GLY A 88 7.46 -2.45 2.30
CA GLY A 88 6.69 -1.57 1.41
C GLY A 88 5.86 -2.38 0.42
N TYR A 89 6.54 -3.22 -0.37
CA TYR A 89 5.89 -4.05 -1.37
C TYR A 89 4.87 -5.02 -0.75
N TYR A 90 5.17 -5.64 0.38
CA TYR A 90 4.24 -6.55 1.05
C TYR A 90 2.94 -5.87 1.48
N PHE A 91 3.03 -4.78 2.24
CA PHE A 91 1.86 -4.10 2.75
C PHE A 91 1.08 -3.36 1.66
N GLU A 92 1.75 -2.89 0.62
CA GLU A 92 1.13 -2.31 -0.57
C GLU A 92 0.29 -3.37 -1.30
N GLN A 93 0.89 -4.50 -1.71
CA GLN A 93 0.19 -5.54 -2.45
C GLN A 93 -0.99 -6.12 -1.65
N ARG A 94 -0.80 -6.33 -0.35
CA ARG A 94 -1.88 -6.75 0.54
C ARG A 94 -3.01 -5.74 0.57
N GLY A 95 -2.70 -4.46 0.75
CA GLY A 95 -3.72 -3.41 0.79
C GLY A 95 -4.44 -3.18 -0.53
N MET A 96 -3.73 -3.28 -1.65
CA MET A 96 -4.34 -3.19 -2.98
C MET A 96 -5.34 -4.32 -3.21
N GLN A 97 -4.97 -5.57 -2.90
CA GLN A 97 -5.88 -6.70 -3.12
C GLN A 97 -7.04 -6.70 -2.12
N GLU A 98 -6.80 -6.40 -0.84
CA GLU A 98 -7.87 -6.32 0.17
C GLU A 98 -8.90 -5.23 -0.14
N ARG A 99 -8.53 -4.14 -0.82
CA ARG A 99 -9.49 -3.14 -1.34
C ARG A 99 -10.11 -3.56 -2.67
N GLY A 100 -9.29 -4.06 -3.60
CA GLY A 100 -9.71 -4.38 -4.96
C GLY A 100 -10.72 -5.52 -5.03
N PHE A 101 -10.51 -6.58 -4.24
CA PHE A 101 -11.39 -7.74 -4.30
C PHE A 101 -12.83 -7.47 -3.88
N PRO A 102 -13.11 -6.77 -2.76
CA PRO A 102 -14.46 -6.33 -2.44
C PRO A 102 -15.09 -5.44 -3.51
N MET A 103 -14.31 -4.52 -4.10
CA MET A 103 -14.82 -3.62 -5.14
C MET A 103 -15.22 -4.38 -6.42
N SER A 104 -14.52 -5.46 -6.77
CA SER A 104 -14.79 -6.23 -7.98
C SER A 104 -15.79 -7.38 -7.79
N TRP A 105 -15.79 -8.03 -6.63
CA TRP A 105 -16.55 -9.28 -6.39
C TRP A 105 -17.40 -9.25 -5.11
N GLY A 106 -17.59 -8.08 -4.50
CA GLY A 106 -18.37 -7.91 -3.29
C GLY A 106 -17.86 -8.75 -2.12
N GLU A 107 -18.78 -9.20 -1.27
CA GLU A 107 -18.46 -9.94 -0.05
C GLU A 107 -17.71 -11.27 -0.32
N ALA A 108 -18.02 -11.96 -1.42
CA ALA A 108 -17.34 -13.19 -1.81
C ALA A 108 -15.85 -12.94 -2.08
N GLY A 109 -15.54 -11.87 -2.82
CA GLY A 109 -14.16 -11.42 -3.04
C GLY A 109 -13.46 -11.03 -1.74
N ALA A 110 -14.16 -10.30 -0.85
CA ALA A 110 -13.63 -9.90 0.45
C ALA A 110 -13.21 -11.12 1.29
N ARG A 111 -14.07 -12.15 1.37
CA ARG A 111 -13.76 -13.39 2.10
C ARG A 111 -12.63 -14.17 1.47
N HIS A 112 -12.58 -14.24 0.14
CA HIS A 112 -11.50 -14.91 -0.59
C HIS A 112 -10.15 -14.27 -0.28
N ILE A 113 -10.04 -12.96 -0.48
CA ILE A 113 -8.75 -12.27 -0.32
C ILE A 113 -8.28 -12.26 1.13
N ALA A 114 -9.20 -12.18 2.10
CA ALA A 114 -8.87 -12.28 3.51
C ALA A 114 -8.28 -13.65 3.86
N ARG A 115 -8.74 -14.75 3.24
CA ARG A 115 -8.12 -16.07 3.42
C ARG A 115 -6.77 -16.16 2.72
N ALA A 116 -6.65 -15.59 1.52
CA ALA A 116 -5.44 -15.66 0.72
C ALA A 116 -4.23 -14.95 1.36
N TRP A 117 -4.47 -14.00 2.28
CA TRP A 117 -3.45 -13.30 3.09
C TRP A 117 -3.34 -13.79 4.55
N ARG A 118 -3.85 -14.98 4.85
CA ARG A 118 -3.78 -15.61 6.19
C ARG A 118 -2.96 -16.89 6.16
N THR A 119 -1.77 -16.83 5.57
CA THR A 119 -0.83 -17.96 5.57
C THR A 119 0.09 -17.92 6.80
N ALA A 120 0.87 -19.00 6.99
CA ALA A 120 1.90 -19.03 8.02
C ALA A 120 2.98 -17.96 7.80
N ASP A 121 3.33 -17.69 6.54
CA ASP A 121 4.29 -16.64 6.18
C ASP A 121 3.75 -15.24 6.47
N ASP A 122 2.45 -15.00 6.26
CA ASP A 122 1.82 -13.73 6.62
C ASP A 122 1.94 -13.48 8.13
N ALA A 123 1.66 -14.50 8.95
CA ALA A 123 1.83 -14.41 10.40
C ALA A 123 3.31 -14.21 10.81
N ARG A 124 4.24 -14.86 10.11
CA ARG A 124 5.69 -14.69 10.34
C ARG A 124 6.15 -13.28 10.01
N ILE A 125 5.73 -12.74 8.86
CA ILE A 125 6.06 -11.37 8.42
C ILE A 125 5.52 -10.36 9.43
N GLU A 126 4.27 -10.49 9.86
CA GLU A 126 3.69 -9.59 10.86
C GLU A 126 4.45 -9.62 12.20
N ARG A 127 4.81 -10.83 12.68
CA ARG A 127 5.59 -10.99 13.91
C ARG A 127 6.97 -10.35 13.80
N LEU A 128 7.71 -10.64 12.72
CA LEU A 128 9.04 -10.08 12.50
C LEU A 128 8.98 -8.57 12.29
N THR A 129 7.96 -8.05 11.61
CA THR A 129 7.76 -6.60 11.44
C THR A 129 7.62 -5.90 12.80
N ARG A 130 6.81 -6.46 13.71
CA ARG A 130 6.66 -5.94 15.09
C ARG A 130 7.97 -5.97 15.85
N GLU A 131 8.68 -7.10 15.80
CA GLU A 131 9.97 -7.27 16.48
C GLU A 131 11.02 -6.26 15.97
N THR A 132 11.14 -6.14 14.65
CA THR A 132 12.08 -5.23 13.99
C THR A 132 11.73 -3.76 14.29
N TYR A 133 10.44 -3.42 14.33
CA TYR A 133 9.98 -2.09 14.74
C TYR A 133 10.25 -1.80 16.23
N ALA A 134 9.85 -2.71 17.12
CA ALA A 134 10.04 -2.55 18.57
C ALA A 134 11.53 -2.41 18.93
N ARG A 135 12.42 -3.11 18.20
CA ARG A 135 13.86 -2.95 18.39
C ARG A 135 14.42 -1.66 17.78
N GLY A 136 13.66 -0.90 17.01
CA GLY A 136 14.08 0.39 16.45
C GLY A 136 14.90 0.31 15.16
N TYR A 137 14.77 -0.77 14.39
CA TYR A 137 15.47 -0.89 13.09
C TYR A 137 14.81 -0.08 11.97
N PHE A 138 13.53 0.28 12.12
CA PHE A 138 12.87 1.27 11.27
C PHE A 138 11.81 2.03 12.07
N ALA A 139 11.45 3.21 11.59
CA ALA A 139 10.35 4.02 12.04
C ALA A 139 9.22 4.01 11.01
N LEU A 140 7.98 4.26 11.46
CA LEU A 140 6.84 4.42 10.55
C LEU A 140 7.08 5.53 9.48
N ALA A 141 7.85 6.56 9.85
CA ALA A 141 8.22 7.65 8.94
C ALA A 141 9.11 7.20 7.77
N ASP A 142 9.81 6.06 7.90
CA ASP A 142 10.64 5.49 6.84
C ASP A 142 9.82 4.81 5.73
N LEU A 143 8.53 4.58 5.96
CA LEU A 143 7.62 3.92 5.02
C LEU A 143 6.84 4.95 4.19
N ASP A 144 6.51 4.56 2.96
CA ASP A 144 5.62 5.33 2.10
C ASP A 144 4.26 5.60 2.78
N PRO A 145 3.62 6.76 2.55
CA PRO A 145 2.42 7.16 3.28
C PRO A 145 1.29 6.11 3.28
N HIS A 146 1.03 5.46 2.14
CA HIS A 146 -0.01 4.44 2.01
C HIS A 146 0.31 3.15 2.78
N VAL A 147 1.58 2.80 2.86
CA VAL A 147 2.06 1.64 3.64
C VAL A 147 2.03 1.99 5.12
N ARG A 148 2.48 3.19 5.48
CA ARG A 148 2.58 3.68 6.85
C ARG A 148 1.29 3.55 7.63
N GLU A 149 0.17 4.00 7.08
CA GLU A 149 -1.14 3.95 7.77
C GLU A 149 -1.52 2.51 8.14
N ARG A 150 -1.36 1.60 7.19
CA ARG A 150 -1.65 0.18 7.36
C ARG A 150 -0.72 -0.49 8.36
N THR A 151 0.58 -0.23 8.25
CA THR A 151 1.56 -0.76 9.17
C THR A 151 1.38 -0.18 10.57
N ALA A 152 0.93 1.07 10.72
CA ALA A 152 0.62 1.67 12.02
C ALA A 152 -0.49 0.90 12.76
N ALA A 153 -1.52 0.42 12.05
CA ALA A 153 -2.57 -0.39 12.67
C ALA A 153 -2.05 -1.72 13.24
N LEU A 154 -1.07 -2.34 12.56
CA LEU A 154 -0.37 -3.54 13.03
C LEU A 154 0.50 -3.23 14.27
N LEU A 155 1.21 -2.11 14.25
CA LEU A 155 2.22 -1.73 15.23
C LEU A 155 1.67 -0.93 16.43
N ARG A 156 0.37 -0.65 16.49
CA ARG A 156 -0.25 0.24 17.50
C ARG A 156 0.02 -0.13 18.96
N ALA A 157 0.29 -1.40 19.24
CA ALA A 157 0.57 -1.91 20.58
C ALA A 157 2.08 -1.99 20.89
N GLU A 158 2.93 -1.81 19.87
CA GLU A 158 4.38 -1.93 20.01
C GLU A 158 4.97 -0.61 20.50
N ARG A 159 6.00 -0.71 21.35
CA ARG A 159 6.82 0.44 21.76
C ARG A 159 8.24 0.21 21.29
N VAL A 160 8.88 1.27 20.81
CA VAL A 160 10.29 1.22 20.43
C VAL A 160 11.13 1.19 21.72
N THR A 161 11.90 0.11 21.92
CA THR A 161 12.72 -0.13 23.11
C THR A 161 14.22 0.01 22.84
N GLY A 162 14.63 0.24 21.58
CA GLY A 162 16.04 0.30 21.19
C GLY A 162 16.31 1.28 20.06
N HIS A 163 17.60 1.61 19.87
CA HIS A 163 18.10 2.47 18.79
C HIS A 163 19.37 1.86 18.16
N PRO A 164 19.29 0.62 17.63
CA PRO A 164 20.45 -0.17 17.22
C PRO A 164 21.25 0.48 16.08
N CYS A 165 20.60 1.31 15.27
CA CYS A 165 21.20 1.94 14.11
C CYS A 165 21.87 3.30 14.38
N ASN A 166 21.91 3.74 15.64
CA ASN A 166 22.65 4.93 16.06
C ASN A 166 24.11 4.63 16.42
N ALA A 167 24.46 3.36 16.68
CA ALA A 167 25.80 2.94 17.08
C ALA A 167 26.85 2.92 15.95
N SER A 168 26.45 3.21 14.70
CA SER A 168 27.33 3.20 13.53
C SER A 168 27.62 4.61 12.96
N ARG A 169 27.46 5.66 13.78
CA ARG A 169 27.78 7.06 13.44
C ARG A 169 28.99 7.62 14.20
N GLU A 170 29.84 6.76 14.75
CA GLU A 170 31.13 7.12 15.36
C GLU A 170 32.30 6.75 14.43
#